data_AF-A0A2N5AMN9-F1
#
_entry.id   AF-A0A2N5AMN9-F1
#
_cell.length_a   1.000
_cell.length_b   1.000
_cell.length_c   1.000
_cell.angle_alpha   90.00
_cell.angle_beta   90.00
_cell.angle_gamma   90.00
#
_symmetry.space_group_name_H-M   'P 1'
#
loop_
_entity.id
_entity.type
_entity.pdbx_description
1 polymer ?
#
loop_
_entity_poly.entity_id
_entity_poly.type
_entity_poly.pdbx_seq_one_letter_code
_entity_poly.pdbx_strand_id
1 'polypeptide(L)'
;MIKFPTKKRVDLYKNAVSSEQLHLDLAAAQEFMFDAWETDDLDVVLKLIRKAIKKSPLCADAYSFYCEISQEPPESKIGNLETALYAASIALGEDFQEFAGRFWGFVETRPYMRAKAALADALWESGNFYPAMAHCREMLKLNPNDNQGIRHILTGYYLELEMMDELTLLLDDYSEDVRPYLQYARALLAYRQSSPDADDIAKAAISSNRHIPGLLSKCRLQPKSNSGYITLGGMDEAIDYVNHNIKPWIRISGAIEWINKL
;
A
#
# COMPACT_ATOMS: atom_id res chain seq x y z
N MET A 1 6.15 -20.21 12.71
CA MET A 1 6.01 -18.80 13.13
C MET A 1 7.36 -18.25 13.52
N ILE A 2 7.80 -17.16 12.90
CA ILE A 2 9.05 -16.47 13.26
C ILE A 2 8.76 -15.56 14.45
N LYS A 3 9.57 -15.65 15.52
CA LYS A 3 9.41 -14.77 16.68
C LYS A 3 10.20 -13.49 16.45
N PHE A 4 9.49 -12.41 16.15
CA PHE A 4 10.10 -11.11 15.94
C PHE A 4 10.51 -10.42 17.26
N PRO A 5 11.58 -9.62 17.26
CA PRO A 5 11.93 -8.72 18.36
C PRO A 5 10.79 -7.74 18.65
N THR A 6 10.64 -7.35 19.92
CA THR A 6 9.76 -6.23 20.32
C THR A 6 10.50 -4.90 20.19
N LYS A 7 9.79 -3.76 20.22
CA LYS A 7 10.39 -2.41 20.27
C LYS A 7 11.47 -2.30 21.38
N LYS A 8 11.21 -2.84 22.57
CA LYS A 8 12.21 -2.92 23.67
C LYS A 8 13.49 -3.67 23.27
N ARG A 9 13.39 -4.75 22.50
CA ARG A 9 14.56 -5.49 22.03
C ARG A 9 15.33 -4.72 20.95
N VAL A 10 14.61 -3.97 20.11
CA VAL A 10 15.23 -3.03 19.15
C VAL A 10 16.07 -1.99 19.90
N ASP A 11 15.53 -1.38 20.96
CA ASP A 11 16.26 -0.40 21.77
C ASP A 11 17.48 -0.99 22.46
N LEU A 12 17.35 -2.18 23.05
CA LEU A 12 18.47 -2.87 23.68
C LEU A 12 19.58 -3.16 22.68
N TYR A 13 19.25 -3.54 21.44
CA TYR A 13 20.24 -3.73 20.39
C TYR A 13 20.87 -2.40 19.98
N LYS A 14 20.08 -1.36 19.69
CA LYS A 14 20.56 -0.01 19.35
C LYS A 14 21.59 0.50 20.36
N ASN A 15 21.32 0.31 21.66
CA ASN A 15 22.19 0.80 22.74
C ASN A 15 23.41 -0.08 22.99
N ALA A 16 23.44 -1.31 22.49
CA ALA A 16 24.52 -2.27 22.73
C ALA A 16 25.64 -2.23 21.68
N VAL A 17 25.42 -1.60 20.54
CA VAL A 17 26.38 -1.56 19.42
C VAL A 17 26.66 -0.12 18.97
N SER A 18 27.80 0.12 18.32
CA SER A 18 28.11 1.43 17.75
C SER A 18 27.21 1.75 16.54
N SER A 19 27.07 3.02 16.19
CA SER A 19 26.34 3.44 14.98
C SER A 19 26.92 2.79 13.72
N GLU A 20 28.25 2.72 13.58
CA GLU A 20 28.90 2.03 12.47
C GLU A 20 28.49 0.55 12.39
N GLN A 21 28.46 -0.15 13.53
CA GLN A 21 28.04 -1.55 13.57
C GLN A 21 26.55 -1.72 13.23
N LEU A 22 25.68 -0.78 13.65
CA LEU A 22 24.26 -0.78 13.26
C LEU A 22 24.10 -0.73 11.75
N HIS A 23 24.82 0.17 11.08
CA HIS A 23 24.77 0.30 9.62
C HIS A 23 25.29 -0.95 8.91
N LEU A 24 26.44 -1.50 9.36
CA LEU A 24 27.01 -2.72 8.79
C LEU A 24 26.10 -3.94 8.97
N ASP A 25 25.52 -4.11 10.16
CA ASP A 25 24.61 -5.21 10.44
C ASP A 25 23.31 -5.07 9.66
N LEU A 26 22.75 -3.87 9.56
CA LEU A 26 21.54 -3.62 8.77
C LEU A 26 21.77 -3.87 7.28
N ALA A 27 22.88 -3.38 6.71
CA ALA A 27 23.23 -3.62 5.31
C ALA A 27 23.33 -5.13 5.02
N ALA A 28 24.04 -5.88 5.87
CA ALA A 28 24.14 -7.33 5.73
C ALA A 28 22.80 -8.06 5.94
N ALA A 29 21.91 -7.53 6.79
CA ALA A 29 20.56 -8.06 6.94
C ALA A 29 19.71 -7.82 5.69
N GLN A 30 19.88 -6.67 5.04
CA GLN A 30 19.16 -6.29 3.82
C GLN A 30 19.55 -7.17 2.62
N GLU A 31 20.80 -7.61 2.52
CA GLU A 31 21.22 -8.56 1.48
C GLU A 31 20.40 -9.86 1.52
N PHE A 32 20.12 -10.39 2.72
CA PHE A 32 19.24 -11.55 2.85
C PHE A 32 17.81 -11.27 2.38
N MET A 33 17.34 -10.03 2.46
CA MET A 33 16.01 -9.65 1.99
C MET A 33 15.96 -9.52 0.48
N PHE A 34 17.03 -9.04 -0.16
CA PHE A 34 17.14 -9.07 -1.62
C PHE A 34 17.07 -10.52 -2.13
N ASP A 35 17.83 -11.44 -1.53
CA ASP A 35 17.73 -12.87 -1.87
C ASP A 35 16.32 -13.44 -1.61
N ALA A 36 15.64 -12.96 -0.56
CA ALA A 36 14.31 -13.45 -0.19
C ALA A 36 13.22 -13.02 -1.18
N TRP A 37 13.36 -11.86 -1.83
CA TRP A 37 12.41 -11.40 -2.84
C TRP A 37 12.59 -12.05 -4.20
N GLU A 38 13.76 -12.61 -4.49
CA GLU A 38 14.07 -13.25 -5.78
C GLU A 38 13.71 -14.74 -5.84
N THR A 39 13.32 -15.35 -4.71
CA THR A 39 13.05 -16.79 -4.62
C THR A 39 11.57 -17.10 -4.36
N ASP A 40 11.02 -18.04 -5.14
CA ASP A 40 9.65 -18.54 -4.97
C ASP A 40 9.52 -19.64 -3.88
N ASP A 41 10.65 -20.19 -3.40
CA ASP A 41 10.66 -21.22 -2.36
C ASP A 41 10.38 -20.62 -0.97
N LEU A 42 9.18 -20.84 -0.45
CA LEU A 42 8.72 -20.35 0.86
C LEU A 42 9.63 -20.78 2.03
N ASP A 43 10.18 -22.00 2.01
CA ASP A 43 11.06 -22.46 3.09
C ASP A 43 12.40 -21.71 3.06
N VAL A 44 12.90 -21.38 1.86
CA VAL A 44 14.09 -20.54 1.66
C VAL A 44 13.80 -19.11 2.12
N VAL A 45 12.67 -18.52 1.71
CA VAL A 45 12.23 -17.18 2.15
C VAL A 45 12.21 -17.10 3.67
N LEU A 46 11.55 -18.04 4.35
CA LEU A 46 11.46 -18.03 5.81
C LEU A 46 12.83 -18.21 6.49
N LYS A 47 13.78 -18.93 5.88
CA LYS A 47 15.15 -19.04 6.40
C LYS A 47 15.90 -17.72 6.26
N LEU A 48 15.75 -17.02 5.13
CA LEU A 48 16.37 -15.73 4.87
C LEU A 48 15.85 -14.64 5.80
N ILE A 49 14.53 -14.55 5.99
CA ILE A 49 13.90 -13.63 6.96
C ILE A 49 14.47 -13.86 8.38
N ARG A 50 14.62 -15.13 8.81
CA ARG A 50 15.24 -15.44 10.12
C ARG A 50 16.69 -14.99 10.19
N LYS A 51 17.47 -15.13 9.11
CA LYS A 51 18.86 -14.65 9.05
C LYS A 51 18.93 -13.13 9.13
N ALA A 52 18.08 -12.42 8.38
CA ALA A 52 17.97 -10.96 8.41
C ALA A 52 17.71 -10.44 9.83
N ILE A 53 16.66 -10.94 10.49
CA ILE A 53 16.31 -10.52 11.86
C ILE A 53 17.37 -10.89 12.89
N LYS A 54 18.03 -12.04 12.73
CA LYS A 54 19.15 -12.43 13.61
C LYS A 54 20.35 -11.51 13.42
N LYS A 55 20.60 -11.06 12.18
CA LYS A 55 21.71 -10.17 11.84
C LYS A 55 21.45 -8.75 12.32
N SER A 56 20.26 -8.22 12.06
CA SER A 56 19.83 -6.92 12.57
C SER A 56 18.32 -6.90 12.85
N PRO A 57 17.90 -6.61 14.09
CA PRO A 57 16.49 -6.36 14.40
C PRO A 57 15.99 -5.04 13.79
N LEU A 58 16.86 -4.25 13.15
CA LEU A 58 16.47 -3.03 12.42
C LEU A 58 15.98 -3.31 10.99
N CYS A 59 16.08 -4.55 10.51
CA CYS A 59 15.70 -4.92 9.15
C CYS A 59 14.18 -4.95 8.98
N ALA A 60 13.56 -3.77 8.82
CA ALA A 60 12.11 -3.61 8.73
C ALA A 60 11.45 -4.42 7.61
N ASP A 61 12.12 -4.56 6.47
CA ASP A 61 11.62 -5.37 5.35
C ASP A 61 11.40 -6.84 5.72
N ALA A 62 12.18 -7.39 6.65
CA ALA A 62 12.01 -8.76 7.11
C ALA A 62 10.69 -8.96 7.90
N TYR A 63 10.26 -7.93 8.64
CA TYR A 63 8.96 -7.94 9.32
C TYR A 63 7.83 -7.79 8.31
N SER A 64 7.91 -6.77 7.45
CA SER A 64 6.86 -6.46 6.48
C SER A 64 6.64 -7.60 5.49
N PHE A 65 7.71 -8.16 4.93
CA PHE A 65 7.59 -9.27 3.98
C PHE A 65 7.08 -10.55 4.64
N TYR A 66 7.48 -10.85 5.88
CA TYR A 66 6.86 -11.97 6.62
C TYR A 66 5.36 -11.76 6.80
N CYS A 67 4.95 -10.56 7.20
CA CYS A 67 3.53 -10.23 7.40
C CYS A 67 2.74 -10.31 6.09
N GLU A 68 3.33 -9.93 4.97
CA GLU A 68 2.74 -10.03 3.63
C GLU A 68 2.47 -11.49 3.23
N ILE A 69 3.47 -12.37 3.33
CA ILE A 69 3.34 -13.78 2.91
C ILE A 69 2.64 -14.66 3.94
N SER A 70 2.50 -14.18 5.17
CA SER A 70 1.87 -14.93 6.26
C SER A 70 0.35 -14.98 6.10
N GLN A 71 -0.23 -16.16 6.36
CA GLN A 71 -1.67 -16.40 6.42
C GLN A 71 -2.28 -16.05 7.79
N GLU A 72 -1.53 -15.37 8.65
CA GLU A 72 -2.03 -14.89 9.94
C GLU A 72 -3.13 -13.82 9.74
N PRO A 73 -4.10 -13.70 10.66
CA PRO A 73 -5.08 -12.61 10.62
C PRO A 73 -4.41 -11.23 10.69
N PRO A 74 -4.98 -10.19 10.06
CA PRO A 74 -4.40 -8.84 10.02
C PRO A 74 -4.09 -8.28 11.41
N GLU A 75 -4.97 -8.51 12.39
CA GLU A 75 -4.83 -8.04 13.78
C GLU A 75 -3.56 -8.59 14.45
N SER A 76 -3.18 -9.83 14.10
CA SER A 76 -1.99 -10.48 14.64
C SER A 76 -0.69 -9.92 14.04
N LYS A 77 -0.77 -9.30 12.86
CA LYS A 77 0.37 -8.71 12.15
C LYS A 77 0.70 -7.30 12.64
N ILE A 78 -0.29 -6.54 13.12
CA ILE A 78 -0.14 -5.12 13.52
C ILE A 78 1.04 -4.91 14.47
N GLY A 79 1.17 -5.71 15.53
CA GLY A 79 2.27 -5.54 16.51
C GLY A 79 3.67 -5.72 15.90
N ASN A 80 3.82 -6.65 14.94
CA ASN A 80 5.07 -6.85 14.21
C ASN A 80 5.32 -5.69 13.24
N LEU A 81 4.29 -5.20 12.55
CA LEU A 81 4.38 -4.09 11.59
C LEU A 81 4.66 -2.74 12.27
N GLU A 82 4.08 -2.50 13.45
CA GLU A 82 4.45 -1.36 14.29
C GLU A 82 5.90 -1.43 14.73
N THR A 83 6.39 -2.63 15.03
CA THR A 83 7.81 -2.83 15.38
C THR A 83 8.70 -2.65 14.15
N ALA A 84 8.25 -3.06 12.96
CA ALA A 84 8.93 -2.82 11.70
C ALA A 84 9.10 -1.33 11.42
N LEU A 85 8.01 -0.57 11.55
CA LEU A 85 8.02 0.89 11.35
C LEU A 85 8.93 1.58 12.37
N TYR A 86 8.90 1.14 13.63
CA TYR A 86 9.79 1.63 14.67
C TYR A 86 11.27 1.30 14.38
N ALA A 87 11.56 0.06 14.00
CA ALA A 87 12.89 -0.37 13.59
C ALA A 87 13.43 0.48 12.43
N ALA A 88 12.61 0.75 11.42
CA ALA A 88 12.97 1.61 10.31
C ALA A 88 13.22 3.06 10.74
N SER A 89 12.42 3.63 11.65
CA SER A 89 12.69 4.97 12.17
C SER A 89 13.99 5.05 12.97
N ILE A 90 14.31 4.00 13.73
CA ILE A 90 15.60 3.93 14.44
C ILE A 90 16.77 3.83 13.45
N ALA A 91 16.62 3.06 12.37
CA ALA A 91 17.63 2.93 11.33
C ALA A 91 17.89 4.24 10.57
N LEU A 92 16.86 5.06 10.36
CA LEU A 92 16.97 6.34 9.67
C LEU A 92 17.56 7.46 10.53
N GLY A 93 17.44 7.37 11.86
CA GLY A 93 17.91 8.41 12.77
C GLY A 93 16.97 9.61 12.88
N GLU A 94 17.38 10.61 13.66
CA GLU A 94 16.53 11.74 14.06
C GLU A 94 16.29 12.74 12.92
N ASP A 95 17.24 12.85 11.98
CA ASP A 95 17.20 13.81 10.87
C ASP A 95 16.44 13.30 9.64
N PHE A 96 15.72 12.17 9.75
CA PHE A 96 15.03 11.56 8.60
C PHE A 96 13.96 12.46 7.96
N GLN A 97 13.50 13.49 8.67
CA GLN A 97 12.59 14.52 8.14
C GLN A 97 13.22 15.31 6.98
N GLU A 98 14.54 15.40 6.90
CA GLU A 98 15.24 16.08 5.80
C GLU A 98 14.99 15.42 4.44
N PHE A 99 14.61 14.13 4.43
CA PHE A 99 14.27 13.42 3.19
C PHE A 99 12.85 13.72 2.69
N ALA A 100 12.01 14.44 3.47
CA ALA A 100 10.60 14.65 3.16
C ALA A 100 10.40 15.29 1.78
N GLY A 101 9.41 14.80 1.04
CA GLY A 101 9.17 15.18 -0.35
C GLY A 101 9.97 14.37 -1.37
N ARG A 102 11.02 13.64 -0.94
CA ARG A 102 11.92 12.87 -1.82
C ARG A 102 12.25 11.48 -1.27
N PHE A 103 11.51 10.99 -0.27
CA PHE A 103 11.81 9.73 0.44
C PHE A 103 12.16 8.60 -0.52
N TRP A 104 11.32 8.34 -1.53
CA TRP A 104 11.53 7.21 -2.44
C TRP A 104 12.85 7.24 -3.22
N GLY A 105 13.41 8.43 -3.44
CA GLY A 105 14.71 8.63 -4.08
C GLY A 105 15.89 8.10 -3.25
N PHE A 106 15.74 8.02 -1.92
CA PHE A 106 16.74 7.51 -0.99
C PHE A 106 16.44 6.07 -0.61
N VAL A 107 17.36 5.16 -0.94
CA VAL A 107 17.18 3.71 -0.75
C VAL A 107 16.95 3.37 0.72
N GLU A 108 17.62 4.09 1.62
CA GLU A 108 17.61 3.94 3.07
C GLU A 108 16.22 4.19 3.67
N THR A 109 15.38 5.01 3.03
CA THR A 109 14.04 5.33 3.54
C THR A 109 12.96 4.37 3.03
N ARG A 110 13.27 3.54 2.02
CA ARG A 110 12.28 2.63 1.42
C ARG A 110 11.77 1.57 2.40
N PRO A 111 12.59 0.96 3.28
CA PRO A 111 12.07 0.06 4.31
C PRO A 111 11.06 0.72 5.24
N TYR A 112 11.26 2.00 5.59
CA TYR A 112 10.29 2.78 6.37
C TYR A 112 8.96 2.93 5.64
N MET A 113 9.01 3.32 4.36
CA MET A 113 7.81 3.50 3.53
C MET A 113 7.07 2.18 3.27
N ARG A 114 7.78 1.06 3.07
CA ARG A 114 7.16 -0.27 2.94
C ARG A 114 6.53 -0.75 4.25
N ALA A 115 7.19 -0.55 5.38
CA ALA A 115 6.61 -0.88 6.69
C ALA A 115 5.34 -0.09 6.97
N LYS A 116 5.31 1.19 6.56
CA LYS A 116 4.15 2.07 6.70
C LYS A 116 2.98 1.63 5.83
N ALA A 117 3.23 1.23 4.58
CA ALA A 117 2.21 0.67 3.69
C ALA A 117 1.62 -0.63 4.27
N ALA A 118 2.48 -1.57 4.66
CA ALA A 118 2.03 -2.84 5.22
C ALA A 118 1.23 -2.66 6.53
N LEU A 119 1.63 -1.71 7.38
CA LEU A 119 0.87 -1.35 8.58
C LEU A 119 -0.49 -0.74 8.25
N ALA A 120 -0.54 0.19 7.28
CA ALA A 120 -1.79 0.79 6.85
C ALA A 120 -2.78 -0.26 6.32
N ASP A 121 -2.28 -1.21 5.53
CA ASP A 121 -3.08 -2.32 4.99
C ASP A 121 -3.65 -3.21 6.09
N ALA A 122 -2.80 -3.70 7.01
CA ALA A 122 -3.25 -4.52 8.14
C ALA A 122 -4.23 -3.78 9.08
N LEU A 123 -4.05 -2.47 9.27
CA LEU A 123 -4.99 -1.63 10.02
C LEU A 123 -6.33 -1.52 9.29
N TRP A 124 -6.31 -1.33 7.97
CA TRP A 124 -7.54 -1.24 7.18
C TRP A 124 -8.32 -2.56 7.22
N GLU A 125 -7.65 -3.68 6.98
CA GLU A 125 -8.27 -5.01 6.97
C GLU A 125 -8.87 -5.40 8.33
N SER A 126 -8.29 -4.90 9.44
CA SER A 126 -8.80 -5.10 10.81
C SER A 126 -9.87 -4.08 11.25
N GLY A 127 -10.32 -3.20 10.35
CA GLY A 127 -11.34 -2.19 10.64
C GLY A 127 -10.83 -0.93 11.34
N ASN A 128 -9.51 -0.78 11.51
CA ASN A 128 -8.87 0.42 12.06
C ASN A 128 -8.66 1.49 10.98
N PHE A 129 -9.78 1.95 10.40
CA PHE A 129 -9.76 2.76 9.18
C PHE A 129 -9.05 4.12 9.33
N TYR A 130 -9.29 4.87 10.41
CA TYR A 130 -8.69 6.19 10.59
C TYR A 130 -7.16 6.15 10.77
N PRO A 131 -6.61 5.26 11.61
CA PRO A 131 -5.16 5.01 11.65
C PRO A 131 -4.56 4.62 10.29
N ALA A 132 -5.21 3.72 9.54
CA ALA A 132 -4.75 3.33 8.21
C ALA A 132 -4.63 4.54 7.26
N MET A 133 -5.69 5.35 7.18
CA MET A 133 -5.69 6.57 6.36
C MET A 133 -4.64 7.59 6.83
N ALA A 134 -4.39 7.69 8.14
CA ALA A 134 -3.37 8.60 8.68
C ALA A 134 -1.97 8.22 8.17
N HIS A 135 -1.63 6.93 8.15
CA HIS A 135 -0.39 6.44 7.55
C HIS A 135 -0.31 6.74 6.06
N CYS A 136 -1.36 6.47 5.29
CA CYS A 136 -1.39 6.78 3.85
C CYS A 136 -1.19 8.28 3.57
N ARG A 137 -1.89 9.17 4.29
CA ARG A 137 -1.71 10.62 4.14
C ARG A 137 -0.29 11.07 4.47
N GLU A 138 0.31 10.49 5.50
CA GLU A 138 1.69 10.82 5.85
C GLU A 138 2.67 10.32 4.78
N MET A 139 2.45 9.12 4.22
CA MET A 139 3.23 8.62 3.10
C MET A 139 3.17 9.56 1.88
N LEU A 140 2.01 10.11 1.55
CA LEU A 140 1.87 11.09 0.46
C LEU A 140 2.61 12.41 0.76
N LYS A 141 2.73 12.81 2.02
CA LYS A 141 3.58 13.97 2.40
C LYS A 141 5.08 13.66 2.25
N LEU A 142 5.50 12.46 2.65
CA LEU A 142 6.89 12.03 2.56
C LEU A 142 7.33 11.76 1.12
N ASN A 143 6.40 11.29 0.28
CA ASN A 143 6.60 11.00 -1.13
C ASN A 143 5.41 11.51 -1.98
N PRO A 144 5.34 12.81 -2.31
CA PRO A 144 4.24 13.39 -3.09
C PRO A 144 4.17 12.89 -4.54
N ASN A 145 5.29 12.42 -5.10
CA ASN A 145 5.30 11.77 -6.41
C ASN A 145 4.63 10.37 -6.35
N ASP A 146 4.42 9.86 -5.14
CA ASP A 146 3.71 8.62 -4.82
C ASP A 146 4.08 7.44 -5.73
N ASN A 147 5.38 7.14 -5.73
CA ASN A 147 5.95 6.00 -6.46
C ASN A 147 5.38 4.64 -6.02
N GLN A 148 4.72 4.57 -4.86
CA GLN A 148 4.12 3.34 -4.34
C GLN A 148 2.63 3.20 -4.67
N GLY A 149 2.00 4.23 -5.24
CA GLY A 149 0.57 4.20 -5.57
C GLY A 149 -0.36 4.31 -4.36
N ILE A 150 0.10 4.88 -3.25
CA ILE A 150 -0.70 5.12 -2.04
C ILE A 150 -1.92 6.00 -2.33
N ARG A 151 -1.86 6.92 -3.30
CA ARG A 151 -3.01 7.74 -3.70
C ARG A 151 -4.16 6.87 -4.22
N HIS A 152 -3.87 5.76 -4.90
CA HIS A 152 -4.90 4.82 -5.38
C HIS A 152 -5.59 4.12 -4.20
N ILE A 153 -4.81 3.70 -3.21
CA ILE A 153 -5.31 3.07 -1.99
C ILE A 153 -6.18 4.06 -1.20
N LEU A 154 -5.67 5.28 -0.99
CA LEU A 154 -6.37 6.31 -0.22
C LEU A 154 -7.66 6.78 -0.90
N THR A 155 -7.69 6.86 -2.24
CA THR A 155 -8.92 7.07 -3.01
C THR A 155 -9.95 5.98 -2.72
N GLY A 156 -9.55 4.71 -2.73
CA GLY A 156 -10.43 3.59 -2.36
C GLY A 156 -10.97 3.71 -0.93
N TYR A 157 -10.12 4.12 0.01
CA TYR A 157 -10.50 4.33 1.41
C TYR A 157 -11.55 5.44 1.56
N TYR A 158 -11.36 6.58 0.90
CA TYR A 158 -12.32 7.68 0.94
C TYR A 158 -13.66 7.32 0.28
N LEU A 159 -13.63 6.57 -0.82
CA LEU A 159 -14.85 6.03 -1.43
C LEU A 159 -15.57 5.06 -0.49
N GLU A 160 -14.84 4.14 0.17
CA GLU A 160 -15.44 3.14 1.07
C GLU A 160 -16.02 3.76 2.35
N LEU A 161 -15.52 4.91 2.80
CA LEU A 161 -16.04 5.64 3.97
C LEU A 161 -16.94 6.84 3.60
N GLU A 162 -17.20 7.05 2.32
CA GLU A 162 -17.98 8.19 1.80
C GLU A 162 -17.42 9.58 2.17
N MET A 163 -16.10 9.68 2.33
CA MET A 163 -15.37 10.93 2.62
C MET A 163 -15.14 11.73 1.33
N MET A 164 -16.21 12.32 0.81
CA MET A 164 -16.24 12.92 -0.53
C MET A 164 -15.43 14.22 -0.64
N ASP A 165 -15.37 15.01 0.42
CA ASP A 165 -14.60 16.26 0.43
C ASP A 165 -13.10 15.96 0.36
N GLU A 166 -12.62 15.02 1.18
CA GLU A 166 -11.23 14.57 1.16
C GLU A 166 -10.88 13.84 -0.15
N LEU A 167 -11.82 13.08 -0.72
CA LEU A 167 -11.64 12.49 -2.03
C LEU A 167 -11.48 13.55 -3.11
N THR A 168 -12.29 14.61 -3.09
CA THR A 168 -12.21 15.71 -4.05
C THR A 168 -10.83 16.38 -3.98
N LEU A 169 -10.38 16.74 -2.78
CA LEU A 169 -9.05 17.34 -2.57
C LEU A 169 -7.92 16.43 -3.08
N LEU A 170 -8.00 15.12 -2.80
CA LEU A 170 -7.00 14.18 -3.29
C LEU A 170 -7.01 14.07 -4.83
N LEU A 171 -8.17 14.08 -5.45
CA LEU A 171 -8.28 13.99 -6.91
C LEU A 171 -7.79 15.26 -7.62
N ASP A 172 -7.92 16.41 -6.97
CA ASP A 172 -7.39 17.70 -7.43
C ASP A 172 -5.87 17.76 -7.30
N ASP A 173 -5.30 17.29 -6.18
CA ASP A 173 -3.85 17.19 -5.98
C ASP A 173 -3.16 16.32 -7.04
N TYR A 174 -3.90 15.36 -7.62
CA TYR A 174 -3.43 14.45 -8.68
C TYR A 174 -4.24 14.60 -9.98
N SER A 175 -4.61 15.83 -10.37
CA SER A 175 -5.42 16.13 -11.57
C SER A 175 -4.90 15.49 -12.85
N GLU A 176 -3.58 15.46 -13.01
CA GLU A 176 -2.89 14.96 -14.21
C GLU A 176 -2.79 13.42 -14.25
N ASP A 177 -3.15 12.72 -13.17
CA ASP A 177 -3.12 11.26 -13.14
C ASP A 177 -4.35 10.67 -13.83
N VAL A 178 -4.12 10.19 -15.06
CA VAL A 178 -5.14 9.59 -15.93
C VAL A 178 -5.24 8.07 -15.81
N ARG A 179 -4.63 7.46 -14.78
CA ARG A 179 -4.73 6.02 -14.56
C ARG A 179 -6.15 5.59 -14.17
N PRO A 180 -6.54 4.33 -14.46
CA PRO A 180 -7.91 3.86 -14.22
C PRO A 180 -8.40 4.05 -12.79
N TYR A 181 -7.55 3.83 -11.78
CA TYR A 181 -7.95 4.02 -10.37
C TYR A 181 -8.56 5.40 -10.09
N LEU A 182 -7.88 6.47 -10.52
CA LEU A 182 -8.34 7.84 -10.26
C LEU A 182 -9.45 8.26 -11.23
N GLN A 183 -9.38 7.83 -12.49
CA GLN A 183 -10.44 8.13 -13.46
C GLN A 183 -11.78 7.52 -13.06
N TYR A 184 -11.80 6.27 -12.62
CA TYR A 184 -13.03 5.63 -12.15
C TYR A 184 -13.52 6.22 -10.82
N ALA A 185 -12.62 6.66 -9.94
CA ALA A 185 -13.01 7.38 -8.73
C ALA A 185 -13.65 8.74 -9.05
N ARG A 186 -13.11 9.50 -10.02
CA ARG A 186 -13.71 10.73 -10.54
C ARG A 186 -15.10 10.48 -11.11
N ALA A 187 -15.25 9.43 -11.93
CA ALA A 187 -16.53 9.06 -12.51
C ALA A 187 -17.57 8.74 -11.43
N LEU A 188 -17.20 7.93 -10.43
CA LEU A 188 -18.10 7.55 -9.35
C LEU A 188 -18.49 8.75 -8.45
N LEU A 189 -17.53 9.64 -8.15
CA LEU A 189 -17.77 10.88 -7.43
C LEU A 189 -18.74 11.80 -8.20
N ALA A 190 -18.49 12.02 -9.49
CA ALA A 190 -19.32 12.85 -10.36
C ALA A 190 -20.75 12.30 -10.47
N TYR A 191 -20.90 10.98 -10.63
CA TYR A 191 -22.20 10.32 -10.64
C TYR A 191 -22.94 10.53 -9.31
N ARG A 192 -22.27 10.31 -8.18
CA ARG A 192 -22.87 10.52 -6.85
C ARG A 192 -23.34 11.96 -6.65
N GLN A 193 -22.58 12.93 -7.16
CA GLN A 193 -22.90 14.35 -7.09
C GLN A 193 -23.93 14.81 -8.13
N SER A 194 -24.41 13.92 -9.01
CA SER A 194 -25.29 14.28 -10.14
C SER A 194 -24.69 15.40 -11.00
N SER A 195 -23.37 15.36 -11.21
CA SER A 195 -22.67 16.33 -12.07
C SER A 195 -23.19 16.24 -13.51
N PRO A 196 -23.40 17.37 -14.21
CA PRO A 196 -23.83 17.36 -15.61
C PRO A 196 -22.80 16.68 -16.53
N ASP A 197 -21.53 16.67 -16.14
CA ASP A 197 -20.43 16.12 -16.93
C ASP A 197 -20.10 14.65 -16.57
N ALA A 198 -20.91 14.01 -15.71
CA ALA A 198 -20.62 12.66 -15.19
C ALA A 198 -20.44 11.62 -16.30
N ASP A 199 -21.28 11.65 -17.34
CA ASP A 199 -21.19 10.70 -18.47
C ASP A 199 -19.89 10.86 -19.25
N ASP A 200 -19.40 12.09 -19.43
CA ASP A 200 -18.18 12.35 -20.18
C ASP A 200 -16.93 11.98 -19.36
N ILE A 201 -16.94 12.24 -18.05
CA ILE A 201 -15.91 11.76 -17.11
C ILE A 201 -15.88 10.23 -17.11
N ALA A 202 -17.03 9.56 -17.11
CA ALA A 202 -17.11 8.11 -17.15
C ALA A 202 -16.62 7.53 -18.48
N LYS A 203 -16.91 8.15 -19.63
CA LYS A 203 -16.34 7.73 -20.92
C LYS A 203 -14.81 7.85 -20.95
N ALA A 204 -14.26 8.89 -20.34
CA ALA A 204 -12.81 9.03 -20.18
C ALA A 204 -12.24 7.89 -19.30
N ALA A 205 -12.91 7.56 -18.19
CA ALA A 205 -12.55 6.42 -17.36
C ALA A 205 -12.61 5.07 -18.12
N ILE A 206 -13.69 4.82 -18.87
CA ILE A 206 -13.83 3.62 -19.71
C ILE A 206 -12.72 3.54 -20.76
N SER A 207 -12.31 4.67 -21.33
CA SER A 207 -11.21 4.72 -22.28
C SER A 207 -9.86 4.36 -21.65
N SER A 208 -9.66 4.66 -20.36
CA SER A 208 -8.45 4.28 -19.62
C SER A 208 -8.37 2.76 -19.37
N ASN A 209 -9.50 2.09 -19.12
CA ASN A 209 -9.56 0.63 -19.04
C ASN A 209 -10.97 0.09 -19.29
N ARG A 210 -11.24 -0.32 -20.53
CA ARG A 210 -12.56 -0.77 -21.00
C ARG A 210 -13.09 -2.05 -20.35
N HIS A 211 -12.26 -2.78 -19.62
CA HIS A 211 -12.65 -4.06 -19.01
C HIS A 211 -13.41 -3.87 -17.70
N ILE A 212 -13.19 -2.76 -17.00
CA ILE A 212 -13.73 -2.52 -15.65
C ILE A 212 -15.27 -2.56 -15.59
N PRO A 213 -16.05 -1.92 -16.49
CA PRO A 213 -17.51 -1.92 -16.38
C PRO A 213 -18.11 -3.32 -16.43
N GLY A 214 -17.60 -4.15 -17.35
CA GLY A 214 -18.01 -5.54 -17.51
C GLY A 214 -17.57 -6.47 -16.35
N LEU A 215 -16.56 -6.08 -15.58
CA LEU A 215 -16.20 -6.77 -14.35
C LEU A 215 -17.04 -6.29 -13.16
N LEU A 216 -17.33 -4.99 -13.05
CA LEU A 216 -18.20 -4.41 -12.03
C LEU A 216 -19.61 -5.00 -12.11
N SER A 217 -20.16 -5.21 -13.30
CA SER A 217 -21.50 -5.79 -13.50
C SER A 217 -21.65 -7.22 -12.96
N LYS A 218 -20.55 -7.91 -12.67
CA LYS A 218 -20.58 -9.23 -12.02
C LYS A 218 -20.85 -9.15 -10.51
N CYS A 219 -20.77 -7.96 -9.91
CA CYS A 219 -20.99 -7.70 -8.48
C CYS A 219 -20.23 -8.66 -7.55
N ARG A 220 -19.03 -9.08 -7.94
CA ARG A 220 -18.19 -10.01 -7.16
C ARG A 220 -16.70 -9.79 -7.41
N LEU A 221 -15.89 -10.19 -6.43
CA LEU A 221 -14.44 -10.28 -6.58
C LEU A 221 -14.07 -11.26 -7.69
N GLN A 222 -13.00 -10.96 -8.42
CA GLN A 222 -12.46 -11.77 -9.49
C GLN A 222 -11.21 -12.53 -9.02
N PRO A 223 -10.93 -13.72 -9.59
CA PRO A 223 -9.66 -14.41 -9.34
C PRO A 223 -8.48 -13.51 -9.67
N LYS A 224 -7.52 -13.40 -8.75
CA LYS A 224 -6.30 -12.60 -8.96
C LYS A 224 -5.49 -13.16 -10.13
N SER A 225 -4.81 -12.28 -10.87
CA SER A 225 -3.79 -12.71 -11.83
C SER A 225 -2.56 -13.22 -11.08
N ASN A 226 -1.98 -14.33 -11.55
CA ASN A 226 -0.74 -14.88 -11.01
C ASN A 226 0.52 -14.36 -11.72
N SER A 227 0.40 -13.34 -12.59
CA SER A 227 1.52 -12.82 -13.38
C SER A 227 2.55 -12.05 -12.56
N GLY A 228 2.23 -11.60 -11.34
CA GLY A 228 3.09 -10.72 -10.54
C GLY A 228 3.24 -9.29 -11.11
N TYR A 229 2.85 -9.08 -12.36
CA TYR A 229 2.85 -7.80 -13.06
C TYR A 229 1.42 -7.38 -13.40
N ILE A 230 1.19 -6.06 -13.35
CA ILE A 230 -0.04 -5.40 -13.80
C ILE A 230 0.24 -4.66 -15.11
N THR A 231 -0.54 -4.98 -16.14
CA THR A 231 -0.47 -4.35 -17.46
C THR A 231 -1.35 -3.10 -17.46
N LEU A 232 -0.75 -1.96 -17.80
CA LEU A 232 -1.49 -0.69 -17.91
C LEU A 232 -2.61 -0.80 -18.96
N GLY A 233 -3.85 -0.51 -18.55
CA GLY A 233 -5.07 -0.65 -19.37
C GLY A 233 -5.51 -2.10 -19.60
N GLY A 234 -4.84 -3.08 -18.97
CA GLY A 234 -5.06 -4.50 -19.15
C GLY A 234 -6.22 -5.07 -18.32
N MET A 235 -6.57 -6.32 -18.60
CA MET A 235 -7.57 -7.08 -17.83
C MET A 235 -7.11 -7.35 -16.39
N ASP A 236 -5.82 -7.57 -16.19
CA ASP A 236 -5.19 -7.75 -14.87
C ASP A 236 -5.33 -6.49 -13.99
N GLU A 237 -5.08 -5.29 -14.53
CA GLU A 237 -5.35 -4.02 -13.84
C GLU A 237 -6.83 -3.84 -13.54
N ALA A 238 -7.72 -4.24 -14.45
CA ALA A 238 -9.15 -4.15 -14.24
C ALA A 238 -9.62 -5.08 -13.10
N ILE A 239 -9.07 -6.29 -13.03
CA ILE A 239 -9.30 -7.25 -11.93
C ILE A 239 -8.82 -6.66 -10.61
N ASP A 240 -7.63 -6.07 -10.60
CA ASP A 240 -7.05 -5.44 -9.42
C ASP A 240 -7.92 -4.28 -8.92
N TYR A 241 -8.32 -3.37 -9.82
CA TYR A 241 -9.22 -2.27 -9.51
C TYR A 241 -10.53 -2.75 -8.89
N VAL A 242 -11.22 -3.71 -9.53
CA VAL A 242 -12.51 -4.22 -9.05
C VAL A 242 -12.35 -4.89 -7.70
N ASN A 243 -11.30 -5.68 -7.49
CA ASN A 243 -11.09 -6.36 -6.22
C ASN A 243 -10.91 -5.38 -5.05
N HIS A 244 -10.35 -4.20 -5.30
CA HIS A 244 -10.14 -3.18 -4.28
C HIS A 244 -11.30 -2.17 -4.15
N ASN A 245 -12.12 -1.96 -5.20
CA ASN A 245 -13.07 -0.84 -5.24
C ASN A 245 -14.54 -1.24 -5.46
N ILE A 246 -14.88 -2.53 -5.59
CA ILE A 246 -16.26 -2.93 -5.93
C ILE A 246 -17.31 -2.49 -4.90
N LYS A 247 -16.93 -2.41 -3.62
CA LYS A 247 -17.85 -2.06 -2.53
C LYS A 247 -18.49 -0.67 -2.71
N PRO A 248 -17.73 0.42 -2.94
CA PRO A 248 -18.29 1.72 -3.30
C PRO A 248 -19.28 1.67 -4.48
N TRP A 249 -18.95 0.95 -5.56
CA TRP A 249 -19.82 0.83 -6.74
C TRP A 249 -21.14 0.14 -6.44
N ILE A 250 -21.13 -0.92 -5.63
CA ILE A 250 -22.36 -1.62 -5.21
C ILE A 250 -23.21 -0.73 -4.31
N ARG A 251 -22.57 0.05 -3.42
CA ARG A 251 -23.28 0.88 -2.44
C ARG A 251 -23.99 2.06 -3.08
N ILE A 252 -23.41 2.66 -4.11
CA ILE A 252 -24.00 3.82 -4.80
C ILE A 252 -25.04 3.31 -5.81
N SER A 253 -26.31 3.46 -5.45
CA SER A 253 -27.45 2.98 -6.23
C SER A 253 -27.39 3.40 -7.72
N GLY A 254 -27.50 2.42 -8.62
CA GLY A 254 -27.53 2.65 -10.05
C GLY A 254 -26.17 2.90 -10.71
N ALA A 255 -25.08 3.04 -9.95
CA ALA A 255 -23.77 3.39 -10.52
C ALA A 255 -23.24 2.32 -11.48
N ILE A 256 -23.43 1.03 -11.15
CA ILE A 256 -23.00 -0.08 -12.00
C ILE A 256 -23.85 -0.15 -13.28
N GLU A 257 -25.16 0.00 -13.18
CA GLU A 257 -26.06 0.01 -14.33
C GLU A 257 -25.81 1.22 -15.23
N TRP A 258 -25.50 2.37 -14.64
CA TRP A 258 -25.15 3.60 -15.33
C TRP A 258 -23.87 3.42 -16.15
N ILE A 259 -22.76 3.02 -15.53
CA ILE A 259 -21.48 2.91 -16.24
C ILE A 259 -21.46 1.81 -17.30
N ASN A 260 -22.32 0.79 -17.18
CA ASN A 260 -22.46 -0.26 -18.20
C ASN A 260 -23.32 0.15 -19.41
N LYS A 261 -24.04 1.28 -19.34
CA LYS A 261 -24.83 1.81 -20.47
C LYS A 261 -24.04 2.77 -21.35
N LEU A 262 -22.90 3.26 -20.88
CA LEU A 262 -21.98 4.17 -21.57
C LEU A 262 -21.02 3.39 -22.47
#